data_AF-A0A7J4IXM3-F1
#
_entry.id   AF-A0A7J4IXM3-F1
#
_cell.length_a   1.000
_cell.length_b   1.000
_cell.length_c   1.000
_cell.angle_alpha   90.00
_cell.angle_beta   90.00
_cell.angle_gamma   90.00
#
_symmetry.space_group_name_H-M   'P 1'
#
loop_
_entity.id
_entity.type
_entity.pdbx_description
1 polymer ?
#
loop_
_entity_poly.entity_id
_entity_poly.type
_entity_poly.pdbx_seq_one_letter_code
_entity_poly.pdbx_strand_id
1 'polypeptide(L)'
;MLYNYTGLPDCSPQGLTLQIGDTSAQWYKKDLSSYNLLENNTFFHGAHDLIEVRTPFNVIRNNYWHNEEWMSAPNCGIPNDVAGNRLITDFGPITYRNLYEYNRVGFSGIASDYKQGGEGIELAGHHSIVRFNFVFNNKGAGIYPYNKGLGGDPPGYNYIYSNTVYHNGYNGFGPVDFGGIQISNSLQNIIKNNIVYNNFGGPFRGQPVSNQIYGYNWTDSNGDPLFMNTNGSDPFDRQLPDLRVKATSPVIDAGGFLTAVTSPGGTGTTFTVNDPNYFMDGWGIIRGDTIQLEGQGGTATITSVNYDTNTLTVDKQLSWSFGQGISLAYSGAAPDIGAFEYPQGPDKQSQADDDSDGVPNTADRCPKTALAARSYVNSFGCAKPVADKFDIKPDFNATDINGMHSLELGILAFGKILYAGKNILLVKITAGEDERLNLDTGLNITQGKITLNQSSLPQLSQSATITLYNTSFNSPKILRDGEECKECTIHSYDRASKTLAFSVPGF
;
A
#
# COMPACT_ATOMS: atom_id res chain seq x y z
N MET A 1 15.55 -5.22 -5.89
CA MET A 1 16.75 -5.91 -5.40
C MET A 1 17.95 -4.98 -5.63
N LEU A 2 18.33 -4.22 -4.61
CA LEU A 2 19.56 -3.43 -4.57
C LEU A 2 20.32 -3.94 -3.34
N TYR A 3 21.23 -4.89 -3.55
CA TYR A 3 22.18 -5.32 -2.52
C TYR A 3 23.24 -4.25 -2.40
N ASN A 4 23.43 -3.65 -1.23
CA ASN A 4 24.69 -3.00 -0.92
C ASN A 4 25.01 -3.09 0.58
N TYR A 5 26.24 -3.54 0.85
CA TYR A 5 26.95 -3.66 2.12
C TYR A 5 26.79 -4.97 2.90
N THR A 6 27.75 -5.87 2.64
CA THR A 6 28.18 -6.96 3.51
C THR A 6 29.10 -6.42 4.62
N GLY A 7 28.84 -6.87 5.85
CA GLY A 7 29.62 -6.72 7.09
C GLY A 7 30.94 -5.94 7.04
N LEU A 8 30.95 -4.77 7.66
CA LEU A 8 32.19 -4.09 8.02
C LEU A 8 32.78 -4.71 9.30
N PRO A 9 34.11 -4.87 9.41
CA PRO A 9 34.79 -5.41 10.60
C PRO A 9 34.59 -4.58 11.88
N ASP A 10 34.00 -3.39 11.79
CA ASP A 10 33.87 -2.41 12.86
C ASP A 10 32.48 -2.41 13.53
N CYS A 11 31.60 -3.34 13.13
CA CYS A 11 30.24 -3.46 13.65
C CYS A 11 29.32 -2.27 13.38
N SER A 12 29.77 -1.32 12.54
CA SER A 12 28.97 -0.20 12.07
C SER A 12 28.16 -0.65 10.85
N PRO A 13 26.84 -0.83 10.98
CA PRO A 13 26.01 -1.10 9.83
C PRO A 13 25.98 0.16 8.96
N GLN A 14 26.42 0.05 7.70
CA GLN A 14 26.35 1.14 6.74
C GLN A 14 25.35 0.81 5.65
N GLY A 15 24.43 1.73 5.40
CA GLY A 15 23.45 1.63 4.34
C GLY A 15 22.03 1.34 4.83
N LEU A 16 21.08 1.85 4.07
CA LEU A 16 19.64 1.70 4.25
C LEU A 16 19.06 1.09 2.98
N THR A 17 17.94 0.37 3.07
CA THR A 17 17.24 -0.08 1.86
C THR A 17 16.61 1.10 1.12
N LEU A 18 16.07 2.06 1.86
CA LEU A 18 15.54 3.32 1.36
C LEU A 18 15.82 4.47 2.33
N GLN A 19 15.99 5.67 1.80
CA GLN A 19 16.08 6.88 2.60
C GLN A 19 15.20 7.95 1.97
N ILE A 20 14.37 8.61 2.79
CA ILE A 20 13.60 9.78 2.38
C ILE A 20 14.20 11.00 3.08
N GLY A 21 14.84 11.85 2.28
CA GLY A 21 15.60 13.01 2.72
C GLY A 21 17.10 12.77 2.85
N ASP A 22 17.89 13.80 3.15
CA ASP A 22 19.37 13.77 3.18
C ASP A 22 19.94 13.67 4.63
N THR A 23 21.13 13.10 4.76
CA THR A 23 21.89 12.82 5.99
C THR A 23 22.92 13.89 6.35
N SER A 24 23.18 14.87 5.47
CA SER A 24 24.22 15.88 5.72
C SER A 24 23.83 16.80 6.91
N ALA A 25 24.67 16.83 7.93
CA ALA A 25 24.47 17.53 9.21
C ALA A 25 24.33 19.07 9.12
N GLN A 26 24.20 19.65 7.93
CA GLN A 26 24.27 21.11 7.71
C GLN A 26 23.00 21.80 7.16
N TRP A 27 21.87 21.13 6.92
CA TRP A 27 20.72 21.85 6.33
C TRP A 27 19.35 21.51 6.92
N TYR A 28 19.08 21.84 8.17
CA TYR A 28 17.70 21.92 8.73
C TYR A 28 16.74 22.91 8.01
N LYS A 29 17.03 23.38 6.78
CA LYS A 29 16.30 24.44 6.08
C LYS A 29 15.96 24.19 4.59
N LYS A 30 16.31 23.07 3.95
CA LYS A 30 16.13 22.96 2.48
C LYS A 30 15.71 21.62 1.86
N ASP A 31 15.61 20.53 2.59
CA ASP A 31 15.17 19.28 1.97
C ASP A 31 13.65 19.20 1.94
N LEU A 32 13.16 19.06 0.73
CA LEU A 32 11.75 19.06 0.36
C LEU A 32 11.35 17.71 -0.22
N SER A 33 12.09 16.64 0.08
CA SER A 33 11.75 15.26 -0.27
C SER A 33 10.55 14.78 0.57
N SER A 34 9.46 15.54 0.54
CA SER A 34 8.19 15.35 1.24
C SER A 34 7.12 14.92 0.26
N TYR A 35 5.92 14.57 0.75
CA TYR A 35 4.79 14.18 -0.08
C TYR A 35 5.01 12.89 -0.89
N ASN A 36 5.77 11.96 -0.33
CA ASN A 36 5.99 10.65 -0.93
C ASN A 36 4.89 9.66 -0.52
N LEU A 37 4.52 8.78 -1.45
CA LEU A 37 3.70 7.60 -1.19
C LEU A 37 4.55 6.35 -1.33
N LEU A 38 4.62 5.58 -0.25
CA LEU A 38 5.22 4.25 -0.25
C LEU A 38 4.17 3.22 0.14
N GLU A 39 3.74 2.42 -0.83
CA GLU A 39 2.64 1.48 -0.63
C GLU A 39 2.81 0.13 -1.34
N ASN A 40 2.28 -0.92 -0.72
CA ASN A 40 2.19 -2.28 -1.27
C ASN A 40 3.55 -2.96 -1.53
N ASN A 41 4.59 -2.57 -0.79
CA ASN A 41 5.93 -3.14 -0.95
C ASN A 41 6.26 -4.17 0.12
N THR A 42 7.32 -4.95 -0.13
CA THR A 42 8.00 -5.75 0.88
C THR A 42 9.44 -5.24 1.02
N PHE A 43 9.80 -4.82 2.23
CA PHE A 43 11.14 -4.36 2.58
C PHE A 43 11.81 -5.39 3.48
N PHE A 44 12.99 -5.83 3.09
CA PHE A 44 13.74 -6.76 3.89
C PHE A 44 15.24 -6.68 3.64
N HIS A 45 15.98 -7.23 4.59
CA HIS A 45 17.43 -7.40 4.56
C HIS A 45 18.21 -6.09 4.31
N GLY A 46 18.01 -5.10 5.18
CA GLY A 46 18.75 -3.85 5.21
C GLY A 46 19.91 -3.91 6.21
N ALA A 47 21.02 -3.23 5.88
CA ALA A 47 22.23 -3.27 6.69
C ALA A 47 22.05 -2.56 8.05
N HIS A 48 21.60 -1.29 8.06
CA HIS A 48 21.28 -0.53 9.29
C HIS A 48 19.77 -0.48 9.53
N ASP A 49 19.07 0.56 9.12
CA ASP A 49 17.61 0.56 9.13
C ASP A 49 17.09 0.15 7.74
N LEU A 50 15.90 -0.47 7.64
CA LEU A 50 15.30 -0.70 6.31
C LEU A 50 14.96 0.64 5.66
N ILE A 51 14.39 1.56 6.44
CA ILE A 51 14.09 2.91 5.98
C ILE A 51 14.38 3.96 7.06
N GLU A 52 14.97 5.08 6.62
CA GLU A 52 14.95 6.32 7.39
C GLU A 52 14.10 7.39 6.69
N VAL A 53 13.26 8.06 7.48
CA VAL A 53 12.42 9.18 7.06
C VAL A 53 12.88 10.44 7.79
N ARG A 54 13.34 11.42 7.01
CA ARG A 54 14.00 12.65 7.49
C ARG A 54 13.26 13.93 7.10
N THR A 55 12.09 13.80 6.49
CA THR A 55 11.27 14.91 5.97
C THR A 55 9.81 14.76 6.40
N PRO A 56 9.00 15.83 6.32
CA PRO A 56 7.60 15.78 6.69
C PRO A 56 6.66 15.27 5.58
N PHE A 57 5.40 15.00 5.93
CA PHE A 57 4.28 14.73 5.01
C PHE A 57 4.47 13.52 4.08
N ASN A 58 5.02 12.42 4.58
CA ASN A 58 5.12 11.16 3.84
C ASN A 58 4.03 10.17 4.27
N VAL A 59 3.54 9.37 3.31
CA VAL A 59 2.56 8.31 3.54
C VAL A 59 3.22 6.96 3.30
N ILE A 60 3.37 6.19 4.35
CA ILE A 60 3.96 4.85 4.35
C ILE A 60 2.88 3.87 4.77
N ARG A 61 2.28 3.20 3.79
CA ARG A 61 1.08 2.40 4.02
C ARG A 61 1.07 1.02 3.39
N ASN A 62 0.44 0.05 4.05
CA ASN A 62 0.23 -1.29 3.50
C ASN A 62 1.52 -1.98 3.00
N ASN A 63 2.64 -1.75 3.67
CA ASN A 63 3.90 -2.43 3.36
C ASN A 63 4.17 -3.56 4.37
N TYR A 64 4.97 -4.54 3.96
CA TYR A 64 5.48 -5.59 4.82
C TYR A 64 6.98 -5.40 5.06
N TRP A 65 7.41 -5.51 6.32
CA TRP A 65 8.77 -5.19 6.74
C TRP A 65 9.31 -6.31 7.61
N HIS A 66 10.49 -6.85 7.26
CA HIS A 66 11.22 -7.79 8.09
C HIS A 66 12.74 -7.66 7.95
N ASN A 67 13.47 -7.75 9.06
CA ASN A 67 14.92 -7.59 9.05
C ASN A 67 15.56 -8.55 10.06
N GLU A 68 15.24 -9.83 9.92
CA GLU A 68 15.68 -10.91 10.81
C GLU A 68 17.21 -11.07 10.78
N GLU A 69 17.81 -11.90 11.62
CA GLU A 69 19.26 -12.11 11.59
C GLU A 69 19.72 -12.73 10.25
N TRP A 70 20.11 -11.88 9.29
CA TRP A 70 20.50 -12.22 7.92
C TRP A 70 21.94 -11.77 7.58
N MET A 71 22.41 -10.68 8.23
CA MET A 71 23.66 -10.01 7.89
C MET A 71 24.81 -10.55 8.74
N SER A 72 25.91 -10.96 8.09
CA SER A 72 27.13 -11.35 8.81
C SER A 72 27.74 -10.17 9.57
N ALA A 73 27.95 -10.33 10.88
CA ALA A 73 28.49 -9.34 11.80
C ALA A 73 29.50 -9.96 12.79
N PRO A 74 30.61 -10.54 12.27
CA PRO A 74 31.59 -11.23 13.11
C PRO A 74 32.33 -10.25 14.03
N ASN A 75 32.64 -10.71 15.24
CA ASN A 75 33.35 -9.95 16.28
C ASN A 75 32.56 -8.79 16.90
N CYS A 76 31.25 -8.70 16.64
CA CYS A 76 30.39 -7.69 17.25
C CYS A 76 29.91 -8.07 18.64
N GLY A 77 30.18 -9.31 19.07
CA GLY A 77 29.79 -9.82 20.37
C GLY A 77 28.28 -9.95 20.50
N ILE A 78 27.60 -10.30 19.39
CA ILE A 78 26.16 -10.58 19.32
C ILE A 78 25.96 -12.09 19.05
N PRO A 79 24.78 -12.65 19.34
CA PRO A 79 24.53 -14.08 19.14
C PRO A 79 24.78 -14.53 17.71
N ASN A 80 25.49 -15.65 17.55
CA ASN A 80 25.77 -16.30 16.27
C ASN A 80 26.52 -15.46 15.23
N ASP A 81 27.05 -14.28 15.60
CA ASP A 81 27.71 -13.35 14.66
C ASP A 81 26.83 -12.94 13.46
N VAL A 82 25.51 -12.90 13.64
CA VAL A 82 24.54 -12.47 12.63
C VAL A 82 23.63 -11.38 13.20
N ALA A 83 23.43 -10.32 12.43
CA ALA A 83 22.62 -9.17 12.78
C ALA A 83 21.41 -9.03 11.85
N GLY A 84 20.39 -8.37 12.35
CA GLY A 84 19.20 -7.95 11.63
C GLY A 84 18.72 -6.68 12.31
N ASN A 85 19.17 -5.52 11.86
CA ASN A 85 19.03 -4.27 12.61
C ASN A 85 17.56 -3.76 12.61
N ARG A 86 17.32 -2.46 12.53
CA ARG A 86 15.98 -1.87 12.72
C ARG A 86 15.17 -1.89 11.42
N LEU A 87 13.86 -1.65 11.54
CA LEU A 87 12.97 -1.60 10.39
C LEU A 87 12.71 -0.16 9.95
N ILE A 88 11.81 0.55 10.63
CA ILE A 88 11.35 1.89 10.24
C ILE A 88 11.86 2.91 11.23
N THR A 89 12.47 3.98 10.74
CA THR A 89 13.03 5.04 11.57
C THR A 89 12.66 6.43 11.07
N ASP A 90 11.94 7.20 11.89
CA ASP A 90 11.96 8.67 11.77
C ASP A 90 13.28 9.20 12.33
N PHE A 91 13.87 10.21 11.68
CA PHE A 91 15.14 10.79 12.11
C PHE A 91 15.19 12.31 11.94
N GLY A 92 15.44 13.04 13.04
CA GLY A 92 15.81 14.45 13.01
C GLY A 92 14.66 15.44 13.29
N PRO A 93 14.99 16.69 13.63
CA PRO A 93 14.03 17.66 14.17
C PRO A 93 13.03 18.23 13.14
N ILE A 94 13.26 18.02 11.84
CA ILE A 94 12.35 18.47 10.77
C ILE A 94 11.36 17.37 10.33
N THR A 95 11.50 16.16 10.86
CA THR A 95 10.61 15.03 10.58
C THR A 95 9.31 15.23 11.34
N TYR A 96 8.24 15.52 10.62
CA TYR A 96 6.97 15.91 11.22
C TYR A 96 5.78 15.51 10.35
N ARG A 97 4.67 15.08 10.97
CA ARG A 97 3.44 14.66 10.28
C ARG A 97 3.71 13.67 9.14
N ASN A 98 4.28 12.52 9.48
CA ASN A 98 4.26 11.36 8.60
C ASN A 98 3.09 10.44 8.98
N LEU A 99 2.56 9.70 8.02
CA LEU A 99 1.51 8.71 8.22
C LEU A 99 2.09 7.31 8.04
N TYR A 100 1.99 6.49 9.08
CA TYR A 100 2.33 5.07 9.07
C TYR A 100 1.05 4.27 9.30
N GLU A 101 0.50 3.65 8.26
CA GLU A 101 -0.76 2.90 8.39
C GLU A 101 -0.84 1.57 7.66
N TYR A 102 -1.60 0.62 8.23
CA TYR A 102 -1.81 -0.71 7.64
C TYR A 102 -0.51 -1.50 7.36
N ASN A 103 0.62 -1.10 7.94
CA ASN A 103 1.87 -1.83 7.77
C ASN A 103 1.89 -3.06 8.66
N ARG A 104 2.62 -4.07 8.19
CA ARG A 104 2.99 -5.26 8.97
C ARG A 104 4.49 -5.18 9.21
N VAL A 105 4.88 -4.88 10.46
CA VAL A 105 6.25 -4.53 10.84
C VAL A 105 6.76 -5.54 11.87
N GLY A 106 7.65 -6.44 11.47
CA GLY A 106 8.10 -7.45 12.42
C GLY A 106 9.45 -8.07 12.12
N PHE A 107 9.92 -8.92 13.02
CA PHE A 107 11.17 -9.65 12.83
C PHE A 107 12.41 -8.77 12.64
N SER A 108 12.56 -7.65 13.36
CA SER A 108 13.93 -7.13 13.57
C SER A 108 14.76 -8.17 14.32
N GLY A 109 16.00 -8.36 13.91
CA GLY A 109 17.01 -9.13 14.62
C GLY A 109 17.75 -8.32 15.70
N ILE A 110 18.92 -8.82 16.12
CA ILE A 110 19.86 -8.07 16.97
C ILE A 110 20.63 -7.07 16.13
N ALA A 111 20.76 -5.85 16.64
CA ALA A 111 21.53 -4.80 16.00
C ALA A 111 23.04 -4.90 16.30
N SER A 112 23.86 -4.68 15.28
CA SER A 112 25.31 -4.88 15.35
C SER A 112 26.06 -3.75 16.07
N ASP A 113 25.55 -2.52 16.01
CA ASP A 113 26.17 -1.30 16.53
C ASP A 113 25.99 -1.09 18.04
N TYR A 114 24.79 -1.34 18.57
CA TYR A 114 24.49 -1.16 20.01
C TYR A 114 24.14 -2.46 20.74
N LYS A 115 24.23 -3.61 20.05
CA LYS A 115 24.23 -4.97 20.62
C LYS A 115 22.97 -5.29 21.42
N GLN A 116 21.82 -4.90 20.89
CA GLN A 116 20.50 -5.08 21.49
C GLN A 116 19.49 -5.38 20.37
N GLY A 117 18.25 -5.70 20.72
CA GLY A 117 17.22 -5.93 19.72
C GLY A 117 16.93 -4.69 18.87
N GLY A 118 16.85 -4.87 17.55
CA GLY A 118 16.37 -3.86 16.61
C GLY A 118 14.91 -3.51 16.86
N GLU A 119 14.52 -2.27 16.61
CA GLU A 119 13.16 -1.80 16.83
C GLU A 119 12.30 -1.90 15.56
N GLY A 120 10.99 -2.06 15.76
CA GLY A 120 10.01 -2.08 14.67
C GLY A 120 9.81 -0.69 14.05
N ILE A 121 9.26 0.25 14.83
CA ILE A 121 9.01 1.63 14.39
C ILE A 121 9.63 2.60 15.39
N GLU A 122 10.76 3.21 15.05
CA GLU A 122 11.33 4.32 15.80
C GLU A 122 10.73 5.66 15.36
N LEU A 123 10.21 6.42 16.32
CA LEU A 123 9.58 7.72 16.09
C LEU A 123 10.44 8.82 16.72
N ALA A 124 11.41 9.33 15.97
CA ALA A 124 12.23 10.48 16.37
C ALA A 124 11.76 11.81 15.73
N GLY A 125 10.52 11.85 15.24
CA GLY A 125 9.85 13.03 14.71
C GLY A 125 8.73 13.59 15.60
N HIS A 126 7.94 14.50 15.04
CA HIS A 126 6.85 15.19 15.73
C HIS A 126 5.51 15.02 15.02
N HIS A 127 4.40 14.87 15.76
CA HIS A 127 3.04 14.84 15.19
C HIS A 127 2.80 13.80 14.07
N SER A 128 3.59 12.72 14.02
CA SER A 128 3.31 11.61 13.11
C SER A 128 2.06 10.85 13.56
N ILE A 129 1.30 10.33 12.60
CA ILE A 129 0.14 9.45 12.83
C ILE A 129 0.60 8.01 12.58
N VAL A 130 0.48 7.15 13.59
CA VAL A 130 0.80 5.73 13.53
C VAL A 130 -0.45 4.95 13.90
N ARG A 131 -1.10 4.35 12.91
CA ARG A 131 -2.38 3.67 13.11
C ARG A 131 -2.56 2.42 12.26
N PHE A 132 -3.42 1.52 12.69
CA PHE A 132 -3.79 0.31 11.95
C PHE A 132 -2.61 -0.60 11.57
N ASN A 133 -1.47 -0.46 12.24
CA ASN A 133 -0.31 -1.31 11.99
C ASN A 133 -0.38 -2.57 12.85
N PHE A 134 0.11 -3.67 12.29
CA PHE A 134 0.54 -4.83 13.07
C PHE A 134 2.03 -4.71 13.30
N VAL A 135 2.44 -4.68 14.56
CA VAL A 135 3.86 -4.57 14.95
C VAL A 135 4.23 -5.73 15.86
N PHE A 136 5.06 -6.66 15.37
CA PHE A 136 5.20 -7.95 16.02
C PHE A 136 6.58 -8.60 15.92
N ASN A 137 6.90 -9.46 16.89
CA ASN A 137 8.12 -10.30 16.88
C ASN A 137 9.43 -9.53 16.64
N ASN A 138 9.48 -8.25 16.99
CA ASN A 138 10.70 -7.47 16.96
C ASN A 138 11.57 -7.84 18.16
N LYS A 139 12.89 -7.99 17.97
CA LYS A 139 13.82 -8.27 19.08
C LYS A 139 13.90 -7.09 20.05
N GLY A 140 13.75 -5.86 19.56
CA GLY A 140 13.67 -4.63 20.34
C GLY A 140 12.23 -4.21 20.61
N ALA A 141 12.01 -2.91 20.80
CA ALA A 141 10.67 -2.36 21.02
C ALA A 141 9.80 -2.48 19.76
N GLY A 142 8.49 -2.65 19.94
CA GLY A 142 7.55 -2.61 18.83
C GLY A 142 7.48 -1.21 18.22
N ILE A 143 6.96 -0.24 18.98
CA ILE A 143 6.91 1.17 18.60
C ILE A 143 7.70 1.98 19.63
N TYR A 144 8.59 2.86 19.17
CA TYR A 144 9.54 3.55 20.03
C TYR A 144 9.67 5.06 19.73
N PRO A 145 8.83 5.91 20.33
CA PRO A 145 9.12 7.34 20.44
C PRO A 145 10.42 7.58 21.20
N TYR A 146 11.45 8.02 20.49
CA TYR A 146 12.83 8.02 20.98
C TYR A 146 13.60 9.26 20.53
N ASN A 147 14.19 9.97 21.51
CA ASN A 147 15.14 11.04 21.22
C ASN A 147 16.54 10.50 20.91
N LYS A 148 16.92 10.59 19.63
CA LYS A 148 18.25 10.20 19.13
C LYS A 148 19.40 11.16 19.51
N GLY A 149 19.15 12.21 20.29
CA GLY A 149 20.19 13.12 20.80
C GLY A 149 20.71 14.14 19.78
N LEU A 150 19.92 14.47 18.76
CA LEU A 150 20.34 15.25 17.59
C LEU A 150 20.23 16.78 17.76
N GLY A 151 19.91 17.26 18.97
CA GLY A 151 19.60 18.66 19.25
C GLY A 151 18.19 19.07 18.80
N GLY A 152 17.70 20.22 19.29
CA GLY A 152 16.32 20.68 19.10
C GLY A 152 15.35 20.16 20.16
N ASP A 153 14.06 20.45 20.00
CA ASP A 153 13.02 19.96 20.91
C ASP A 153 12.92 18.42 20.82
N PRO A 154 12.81 17.72 21.96
CA PRO A 154 12.67 16.26 21.95
C PRO A 154 11.46 15.83 21.11
N PRO A 155 11.56 14.72 20.35
CA PRO A 155 10.47 14.24 19.50
C PRO A 155 9.22 13.99 20.33
N GLY A 156 8.04 14.13 19.73
CA GLY A 156 6.81 13.99 20.50
C GLY A 156 5.54 14.42 19.79
N TYR A 157 4.46 14.50 20.56
CA TYR A 157 3.13 14.84 20.05
C TYR A 157 2.64 13.88 18.96
N ASN A 158 3.19 12.66 18.92
CA ASN A 158 2.79 11.64 17.94
C ASN A 158 1.47 10.99 18.35
N TYR A 159 0.68 10.59 17.35
CA TYR A 159 -0.63 9.97 17.50
C TYR A 159 -0.50 8.49 17.19
N ILE A 160 -0.32 7.69 18.23
CA ILE A 160 -0.14 6.24 18.14
C ILE A 160 -1.44 5.58 18.58
N TYR A 161 -2.31 5.27 17.62
CA TYR A 161 -3.64 4.76 17.95
C TYR A 161 -4.13 3.65 17.05
N SER A 162 -5.00 2.79 17.57
CA SER A 162 -5.57 1.68 16.81
C SER A 162 -4.49 0.84 16.12
N ASN A 163 -3.42 0.47 16.82
CA ASN A 163 -2.44 -0.51 16.35
C ASN A 163 -2.59 -1.82 17.14
N THR A 164 -2.07 -2.92 16.58
CA THR A 164 -1.88 -4.17 17.33
C THR A 164 -0.39 -4.46 17.47
N VAL A 165 0.12 -4.38 18.69
CA VAL A 165 1.54 -4.51 19.05
C VAL A 165 1.73 -5.78 19.88
N TYR A 166 2.32 -6.82 19.26
CA TYR A 166 2.31 -8.18 19.79
C TYR A 166 3.70 -8.81 19.86
N HIS A 167 4.09 -9.37 21.00
CA HIS A 167 5.26 -10.24 21.10
C HIS A 167 6.61 -9.62 20.68
N ASN A 168 6.80 -8.35 21.03
CA ASN A 168 8.07 -7.65 20.83
C ASN A 168 8.96 -7.73 22.10
N GLY A 169 10.25 -7.49 21.92
CA GLY A 169 11.25 -7.37 22.96
C GLY A 169 11.92 -8.68 23.40
N TYR A 170 11.57 -9.81 22.78
CA TYR A 170 12.15 -11.12 23.08
C TYR A 170 13.53 -11.30 22.40
N ASN A 171 14.51 -10.51 22.83
CA ASN A 171 15.87 -10.53 22.24
C ASN A 171 16.70 -11.75 22.62
N GLY A 172 16.51 -12.29 23.84
CA GLY A 172 17.35 -13.39 24.37
C GLY A 172 18.82 -12.99 24.58
N PHE A 173 19.14 -11.69 24.55
CA PHE A 173 20.51 -11.18 24.57
C PHE A 173 20.61 -9.83 25.29
N GLY A 174 21.37 -9.82 26.39
CA GLY A 174 21.63 -8.62 27.20
C GLY A 174 20.51 -8.27 28.20
N PRO A 175 20.78 -7.37 29.17
CA PRO A 175 19.85 -7.02 30.25
C PRO A 175 18.78 -5.99 29.85
N VAL A 176 18.29 -6.02 28.61
CA VAL A 176 17.37 -4.97 28.12
C VAL A 176 15.97 -5.52 27.89
N ASP A 177 15.06 -5.16 28.79
CA ASP A 177 13.64 -5.49 28.68
C ASP A 177 12.94 -4.51 27.71
N PHE A 178 13.02 -4.72 26.41
CA PHE A 178 12.23 -3.95 25.46
C PHE A 178 10.74 -4.32 25.58
N GLY A 179 9.86 -3.33 25.44
CA GLY A 179 8.40 -3.50 25.57
C GLY A 179 7.65 -3.43 24.24
N GLY A 180 6.31 -3.38 24.33
CA GLY A 180 5.44 -3.15 23.18
C GLY A 180 5.60 -1.72 22.64
N ILE A 181 5.14 -0.74 23.42
CA ILE A 181 5.36 0.68 23.13
C ILE A 181 6.32 1.23 24.17
N GLN A 182 7.54 1.55 23.74
CA GLN A 182 8.58 2.10 24.59
C GLN A 182 8.74 3.60 24.35
N ILE A 183 9.07 4.38 25.36
CA ILE A 183 9.15 5.85 25.24
C ILE A 183 10.40 6.35 25.95
N SER A 184 11.31 6.99 25.22
CA SER A 184 12.56 7.49 25.79
C SER A 184 12.78 8.93 25.38
N ASN A 185 12.80 9.82 26.37
CA ASN A 185 13.06 11.24 26.19
C ASN A 185 12.15 11.90 25.13
N SER A 186 10.87 11.49 25.05
CA SER A 186 9.88 12.03 24.12
C SER A 186 8.76 12.81 24.83
N LEU A 187 8.17 13.80 24.13
CA LEU A 187 7.11 14.69 24.60
C LEU A 187 5.71 14.18 24.23
N GLN A 188 4.77 14.30 25.17
CA GLN A 188 3.30 14.29 25.00
C GLN A 188 2.72 13.45 23.85
N ASN A 189 3.11 12.18 23.71
CA ASN A 189 2.48 11.33 22.70
C ASN A 189 1.08 10.92 23.16
N ILE A 190 0.19 10.74 22.19
CA ILE A 190 -1.14 10.18 22.36
C ILE A 190 -1.08 8.70 22.05
N ILE A 191 -1.47 7.86 23.00
CA ILE A 191 -1.43 6.40 22.89
C ILE A 191 -2.83 5.89 23.20
N LYS A 192 -3.61 5.56 22.16
CA LYS A 192 -5.06 5.31 22.32
C LYS A 192 -5.58 4.14 21.49
N ASN A 193 -6.55 3.39 21.99
CA ASN A 193 -7.18 2.30 21.22
C ASN A 193 -6.21 1.25 20.67
N ASN A 194 -5.01 1.08 21.23
CA ASN A 194 -4.07 0.03 20.78
C ASN A 194 -4.32 -1.28 21.53
N ILE A 195 -4.16 -2.41 20.86
CA ILE A 195 -3.88 -3.68 21.55
C ILE A 195 -2.36 -3.77 21.72
N VAL A 196 -1.88 -3.90 22.96
CA VAL A 196 -0.47 -4.05 23.29
C VAL A 196 -0.32 -5.27 24.20
N TYR A 197 -0.03 -6.42 23.61
CA TYR A 197 -0.22 -7.72 24.29
C TYR A 197 0.98 -8.64 24.12
N ASN A 198 1.32 -9.37 25.18
CA ASN A 198 2.37 -10.39 25.23
C ASN A 198 3.75 -9.86 24.82
N ASN A 199 4.12 -8.63 25.22
CA ASN A 199 5.45 -8.06 24.94
C ASN A 199 6.37 -8.25 26.16
N PHE A 200 7.65 -8.55 25.94
CA PHE A 200 8.57 -8.99 26.99
C PHE A 200 8.70 -7.99 28.16
N GLY A 201 9.06 -6.75 27.87
CA GLY A 201 9.18 -5.66 28.85
C GLY A 201 7.85 -5.03 29.27
N GLY A 202 6.72 -5.67 28.95
CA GLY A 202 5.37 -5.17 29.20
C GLY A 202 4.82 -4.26 28.11
N PRO A 203 3.57 -3.78 28.27
CA PRO A 203 2.87 -3.01 27.24
C PRO A 203 3.47 -1.61 27.04
N PHE A 204 3.74 -0.91 28.15
CA PHE A 204 4.27 0.46 28.15
C PHE A 204 5.51 0.53 29.03
N ARG A 205 6.61 1.09 28.52
CA ARG A 205 7.85 1.26 29.27
C ARG A 205 8.57 2.54 28.87
N GLY A 206 9.41 3.06 29.78
CA GLY A 206 10.46 4.02 29.46
C GLY A 206 10.46 5.25 30.36
N GLN A 207 11.25 6.26 29.98
CA GLN A 207 11.46 7.50 30.74
C GLN A 207 11.09 8.69 29.84
N PRO A 208 9.80 9.08 29.81
CA PRO A 208 9.36 10.21 29.00
C PRO A 208 9.76 11.55 29.63
N VAL A 209 9.88 12.61 28.81
CA VAL A 209 10.18 13.97 29.32
C VAL A 209 8.93 14.66 29.85
N SER A 210 7.75 14.22 29.42
CA SER A 210 6.46 14.74 29.87
C SER A 210 5.42 13.62 29.98
N ASN A 211 4.29 13.91 30.61
CA ASN A 211 3.17 12.99 30.64
C ASN A 211 2.71 12.63 29.22
N GLN A 212 2.47 11.34 29.02
CA GLN A 212 1.87 10.79 27.82
C GLN A 212 0.37 10.65 28.06
N ILE A 213 -0.43 10.68 27.00
CA ILE A 213 -1.88 10.58 27.12
C ILE A 213 -2.28 9.16 26.70
N TYR A 214 -2.64 8.34 27.68
CA TYR A 214 -3.14 6.99 27.45
C TYR A 214 -4.67 6.96 27.53
N GLY A 215 -5.31 6.21 26.64
CA GLY A 215 -6.75 5.96 26.75
C GLY A 215 -7.16 4.70 26.00
N TYR A 216 -8.08 3.92 26.56
CA TYR A 216 -8.71 2.80 25.84
C TYR A 216 -7.72 1.81 25.19
N ASN A 217 -6.54 1.59 25.76
CA ASN A 217 -5.62 0.56 25.27
C ASN A 217 -5.92 -0.77 25.94
N TRP A 218 -5.85 -1.85 25.17
CA TRP A 218 -5.97 -3.22 25.67
C TRP A 218 -4.58 -3.80 25.94
N THR A 219 -4.35 -4.31 27.14
CA THR A 219 -3.05 -4.82 27.59
C THR A 219 -3.17 -6.22 28.17
N ASP A 220 -2.05 -6.84 28.54
CA ASP A 220 -2.02 -8.12 29.25
C ASP A 220 -2.93 -8.15 30.49
N SER A 221 -3.08 -7.02 31.18
CA SER A 221 -3.92 -6.90 32.38
C SER A 221 -5.43 -6.98 32.08
N ASN A 222 -5.84 -6.76 30.84
CA ASN A 222 -7.23 -6.84 30.40
C ASN A 222 -7.64 -8.27 29.99
N GLY A 223 -6.67 -9.16 29.71
CA GLY A 223 -6.88 -10.53 29.27
C GLY A 223 -6.60 -10.74 27.78
N ASP A 224 -6.89 -11.95 27.29
CA ASP A 224 -6.61 -12.36 25.91
C ASP A 224 -7.52 -11.61 24.91
N PRO A 225 -6.95 -10.87 23.92
CA PRO A 225 -7.71 -10.20 22.86
C PRO A 225 -8.30 -11.16 21.81
N LEU A 226 -8.05 -12.47 21.91
CA LEU A 226 -8.60 -13.52 21.05
C LEU A 226 -8.21 -13.38 19.57
N PHE A 227 -6.90 -13.33 19.29
CA PHE A 227 -6.39 -13.29 17.92
C PHE A 227 -6.77 -14.54 17.10
N MET A 228 -6.85 -14.37 15.78
CA MET A 228 -7.16 -15.43 14.81
C MET A 228 -6.04 -16.47 14.75
N ASN A 229 -4.80 -16.02 14.56
CA ASN A 229 -3.62 -16.89 14.52
C ASN A 229 -2.35 -16.14 14.94
N THR A 230 -1.72 -16.57 16.03
CA THR A 230 -0.51 -15.94 16.56
C THR A 230 0.79 -16.54 16.03
N ASN A 231 0.74 -17.53 15.14
CA ASN A 231 1.94 -18.06 14.52
C ASN A 231 2.60 -16.96 13.69
N GLY A 232 3.80 -16.52 14.09
CA GLY A 232 4.64 -15.62 13.31
C GLY A 232 6.06 -16.16 13.30
N SER A 233 6.24 -17.41 12.87
CA SER A 233 7.55 -18.06 12.85
C SER A 233 8.32 -17.88 11.55
N ASP A 234 7.63 -17.59 10.44
CA ASP A 234 8.23 -17.40 9.12
C ASP A 234 8.21 -15.91 8.73
N PRO A 235 9.36 -15.23 8.62
CA PRO A 235 9.41 -13.84 8.18
C PRO A 235 9.02 -13.64 6.72
N PHE A 236 8.94 -14.68 5.88
CA PHE A 236 8.47 -14.56 4.50
C PHE A 236 6.95 -14.77 4.35
N ASP A 237 6.26 -15.20 5.40
CA ASP A 237 4.80 -15.26 5.39
C ASP A 237 4.22 -13.87 5.65
N ARG A 238 3.67 -13.27 4.59
CA ARG A 238 3.11 -11.92 4.63
C ARG A 238 1.75 -11.86 5.33
N GLN A 239 1.10 -12.99 5.57
CA GLN A 239 -0.25 -13.08 6.15
C GLN A 239 -0.19 -13.41 7.63
N LEU A 240 0.86 -14.11 8.08
CA LEU A 240 1.06 -14.53 9.45
C LEU A 240 2.06 -13.65 10.21
N PRO A 241 1.85 -13.39 11.52
CA PRO A 241 0.67 -13.74 12.32
C PRO A 241 -0.59 -12.97 11.88
N ASP A 242 -1.74 -13.61 12.00
CA ASP A 242 -3.04 -12.98 11.81
C ASP A 242 -3.55 -12.46 13.16
N LEU A 243 -3.21 -11.21 13.43
CA LEU A 243 -3.55 -10.52 14.68
C LEU A 243 -4.91 -9.80 14.59
N ARG A 244 -5.76 -10.14 13.61
CA ARG A 244 -7.18 -9.82 13.67
C ARG A 244 -7.83 -10.59 14.81
N VAL A 245 -8.97 -10.12 15.29
CA VAL A 245 -9.65 -10.70 16.45
C VAL A 245 -10.84 -11.55 16.04
N LYS A 246 -11.15 -12.56 16.86
CA LYS A 246 -12.33 -13.43 16.69
C LYS A 246 -13.61 -12.67 17.06
N ALA A 247 -14.74 -13.16 16.57
CA ALA A 247 -16.08 -12.59 16.81
C ALA A 247 -16.45 -12.38 18.28
N THR A 248 -15.85 -13.16 19.19
CA THR A 248 -16.12 -13.12 20.63
C THR A 248 -15.10 -12.27 21.38
N SER A 249 -14.25 -11.52 20.69
CA SER A 249 -13.21 -10.72 21.31
C SER A 249 -13.80 -9.58 22.14
N PRO A 250 -13.26 -9.34 23.36
CA PRO A 250 -13.73 -8.25 24.22
C PRO A 250 -13.26 -6.87 23.76
N VAL A 251 -12.41 -6.78 22.72
CA VAL A 251 -11.92 -5.51 22.18
C VAL A 251 -12.89 -4.86 21.18
N ILE A 252 -13.91 -5.61 20.77
CA ILE A 252 -14.96 -5.17 19.84
C ILE A 252 -15.86 -4.16 20.55
N ASP A 253 -16.15 -3.02 19.91
CA ASP A 253 -16.94 -1.90 20.43
C ASP A 253 -16.40 -1.31 21.75
N ALA A 254 -15.12 -1.57 22.08
CA ALA A 254 -14.53 -1.21 23.38
C ALA A 254 -13.63 0.05 23.34
N GLY A 255 -13.37 0.58 22.15
CA GLY A 255 -12.50 1.73 21.93
C GLY A 255 -13.19 3.06 22.22
N GLY A 256 -12.37 4.10 22.41
CA GLY A 256 -12.85 5.45 22.64
C GLY A 256 -12.83 6.30 21.37
N PHE A 257 -13.81 7.19 21.21
CA PHE A 257 -13.78 8.23 20.17
C PHE A 257 -12.52 9.08 20.24
N LEU A 258 -11.89 9.35 19.11
CA LEU A 258 -10.58 10.00 19.02
C LEU A 258 -10.60 11.44 19.55
N THR A 259 -11.60 12.21 19.15
CA THR A 259 -11.81 13.61 19.54
C THR A 259 -13.30 13.93 19.69
N ALA A 260 -13.64 15.19 19.98
CA ALA A 260 -15.03 15.63 20.11
C ALA A 260 -15.28 16.98 19.40
N VAL A 261 -16.51 17.19 18.93
CA VAL A 261 -16.97 18.45 18.33
C VAL A 261 -16.97 19.58 19.37
N THR A 262 -16.45 20.75 19.02
CA THR A 262 -16.42 21.95 19.89
C THR A 262 -17.27 23.11 19.36
N SER A 263 -17.68 23.08 18.09
CA SER A 263 -18.63 24.06 17.58
C SER A 263 -20.04 23.81 18.13
N PRO A 264 -20.92 24.84 18.20
CA PRO A 264 -22.32 24.64 18.51
C PRO A 264 -22.97 23.58 17.61
N GLY A 265 -23.98 22.88 18.13
CA GLY A 265 -24.74 21.90 17.36
C GLY A 265 -25.35 22.51 16.10
N GLY A 266 -25.31 21.77 14.99
CA GLY A 266 -25.69 22.30 13.68
C GLY A 266 -25.54 21.28 12.56
N THR A 267 -25.66 21.77 11.33
CA THR A 267 -25.45 20.97 10.12
C THR A 267 -24.58 21.73 9.13
N GLY A 268 -23.78 21.01 8.35
CA GLY A 268 -22.89 21.62 7.36
C GLY A 268 -21.75 20.70 6.96
N THR A 269 -20.72 21.25 6.34
CA THR A 269 -19.51 20.53 5.91
C THR A 269 -18.26 20.97 6.67
N THR A 270 -18.39 21.89 7.62
CA THR A 270 -17.24 22.43 8.37
C THR A 270 -17.64 22.65 9.82
N PHE A 271 -16.79 22.17 10.73
CA PHE A 271 -17.00 22.26 12.18
C PHE A 271 -15.66 22.21 12.91
N THR A 272 -15.64 22.69 14.16
CA THR A 272 -14.42 22.65 14.98
C THR A 272 -14.44 21.45 15.92
N VAL A 273 -13.25 20.94 16.23
CA VAL A 273 -13.04 19.79 17.12
C VAL A 273 -12.06 20.15 18.24
N ASN A 274 -11.96 19.30 19.26
CA ASN A 274 -11.02 19.51 20.36
C ASN A 274 -9.57 19.33 19.89
N ASP A 275 -9.35 18.33 19.06
CA ASP A 275 -8.03 17.97 18.54
C ASP A 275 -8.15 17.40 17.12
N PRO A 276 -7.70 18.13 16.08
CA PRO A 276 -7.74 17.69 14.70
C PRO A 276 -6.57 16.78 14.31
N ASN A 277 -5.52 16.66 15.13
CA ASN A 277 -4.28 15.99 14.75
C ASN A 277 -4.38 14.47 14.68
N TYR A 278 -5.47 13.89 15.17
CA TYR A 278 -5.82 12.50 14.90
C TYR A 278 -6.05 12.22 13.41
N PHE A 279 -6.40 13.25 12.63
CA PHE A 279 -6.85 13.10 11.25
C PHE A 279 -5.94 13.80 10.24
N MET A 280 -6.06 13.36 8.99
CA MET A 280 -5.42 13.98 7.84
C MET A 280 -6.37 14.10 6.63
N ASP A 281 -6.12 15.08 5.78
CA ASP A 281 -6.89 15.36 4.56
C ASP A 281 -6.30 14.68 3.31
N GLY A 282 -5.31 13.81 3.50
CA GLY A 282 -4.61 13.11 2.44
C GLY A 282 -3.37 13.83 1.94
N TRP A 283 -3.14 15.08 2.36
CA TRP A 283 -1.99 15.92 1.96
C TRP A 283 -1.78 16.03 0.44
N GLY A 284 -2.81 15.77 -0.36
CA GLY A 284 -2.71 15.69 -1.82
C GLY A 284 -2.05 14.41 -2.36
N ILE A 285 -1.77 13.44 -1.51
CA ILE A 285 -1.11 12.16 -1.82
C ILE A 285 -2.15 11.04 -1.95
N ILE A 286 -3.06 10.94 -0.97
CA ILE A 286 -4.14 9.96 -0.92
C ILE A 286 -5.47 10.66 -0.61
N ARG A 287 -6.58 9.89 -0.57
CA ARG A 287 -7.87 10.40 -0.05
C ARG A 287 -7.74 10.68 1.45
N GLY A 288 -8.35 11.77 1.91
CA GLY A 288 -8.46 12.09 3.33
C GLY A 288 -9.22 11.06 4.15
N ASP A 289 -9.17 11.22 5.47
CA ASP A 289 -9.75 10.27 6.40
C ASP A 289 -11.28 10.21 6.29
N THR A 290 -11.82 9.00 6.27
CA THR A 290 -13.26 8.78 6.44
C THR A 290 -13.57 8.74 7.93
N ILE A 291 -14.38 9.69 8.40
CA ILE A 291 -14.79 9.84 9.79
C ILE A 291 -16.26 9.50 9.99
N GLN A 292 -16.60 9.24 11.25
CA GLN A 292 -17.96 8.98 11.70
C GLN A 292 -18.20 9.67 13.04
N LEU A 293 -19.39 10.25 13.19
CA LEU A 293 -19.83 10.88 14.43
C LEU A 293 -20.47 9.83 15.35
N GLU A 294 -20.17 9.93 16.64
CA GLU A 294 -20.72 9.07 17.68
C GLU A 294 -22.26 8.96 17.57
N GLY A 295 -22.76 7.72 17.61
CA GLY A 295 -24.19 7.42 17.55
C GLY A 295 -24.84 7.62 16.18
N GLN A 296 -24.06 7.87 15.12
CA GLN A 296 -24.56 8.01 13.75
C GLN A 296 -23.97 6.93 12.84
N GLY A 297 -24.75 6.44 11.88
CA GLY A 297 -24.26 5.50 10.86
C GLY A 297 -23.69 6.17 9.60
N GLY A 298 -23.84 7.50 9.48
CA GLY A 298 -23.29 8.26 8.36
C GLY A 298 -21.80 8.54 8.55
N THR A 299 -21.00 8.17 7.56
CA THR A 299 -19.58 8.57 7.49
C THR A 299 -19.42 9.82 6.62
N ALA A 300 -18.30 10.54 6.67
CA ALA A 300 -17.89 11.52 5.66
C ALA A 300 -16.38 11.55 5.50
N THR A 301 -15.88 11.97 4.34
CA THR A 301 -14.44 12.07 4.11
C THR A 301 -13.95 13.48 4.35
N ILE A 302 -12.86 13.62 5.10
CA ILE A 302 -12.17 14.88 5.33
C ILE A 302 -11.50 15.34 4.02
N THR A 303 -11.78 16.58 3.63
CA THR A 303 -11.20 17.24 2.45
C THR A 303 -10.19 18.32 2.81
N SER A 304 -10.20 18.80 4.06
CA SER A 304 -9.20 19.72 4.60
C SER A 304 -9.15 19.63 6.12
N VAL A 305 -7.93 19.75 6.67
CA VAL A 305 -7.71 19.96 8.10
C VAL A 305 -7.00 21.29 8.32
N ASN A 306 -7.59 22.18 9.12
CA ASN A 306 -6.91 23.36 9.64
C ASN A 306 -6.48 23.08 11.09
N TYR A 307 -5.18 22.81 11.28
CA TYR A 307 -4.60 22.50 12.57
C TYR A 307 -4.47 23.72 13.50
N ASP A 308 -4.46 24.95 12.97
CA ASP A 308 -4.35 26.18 13.77
C ASP A 308 -5.71 26.56 14.41
N THR A 309 -6.79 26.33 13.67
CA THR A 309 -8.17 26.66 14.10
C THR A 309 -8.97 25.44 14.53
N ASN A 310 -8.33 24.28 14.66
CA ASN A 310 -8.95 22.99 14.97
C ASN A 310 -10.21 22.69 14.14
N THR A 311 -10.16 23.00 12.84
CA THR A 311 -11.32 22.92 11.94
C THR A 311 -11.18 21.75 10.98
N LEU A 312 -12.24 20.94 10.86
CA LEU A 312 -12.36 19.89 9.85
C LEU A 312 -13.35 20.34 8.78
N THR A 313 -13.01 20.10 7.51
CA THR A 313 -13.93 20.21 6.37
C THR A 313 -14.13 18.84 5.73
N VAL A 314 -15.38 18.49 5.41
CA VAL A 314 -15.76 17.17 4.87
C VAL A 314 -16.49 17.27 3.52
N ASP A 315 -16.54 16.16 2.78
CA ASP A 315 -17.08 16.07 1.41
C ASP A 315 -18.61 16.14 1.31
N LYS A 316 -19.33 15.92 2.41
CA LYS A 316 -20.79 15.97 2.45
C LYS A 316 -21.34 16.47 3.79
N GLN A 317 -22.59 16.92 3.77
CA GLN A 317 -23.24 17.49 4.94
C GLN A 317 -23.38 16.46 6.07
N LEU A 318 -22.93 16.85 7.26
CA LEU A 318 -23.17 16.14 8.51
C LEU A 318 -24.08 16.99 9.41
N SER A 319 -24.68 16.33 10.41
CA SER A 319 -25.42 16.97 11.49
C SER A 319 -24.75 16.58 12.80
N TRP A 320 -24.40 17.55 13.65
CA TRP A 320 -23.63 17.30 14.87
C TRP A 320 -24.19 18.02 16.09
N SER A 321 -23.81 17.54 17.27
CA SER A 321 -24.01 18.21 18.56
C SER A 321 -22.68 18.65 19.16
N PHE A 322 -22.69 19.69 20.00
CA PHE A 322 -21.52 20.05 20.81
C PHE A 322 -21.13 18.88 21.72
N GLY A 323 -19.83 18.58 21.79
CA GLY A 323 -19.29 17.48 22.59
C GLY A 323 -19.46 16.08 22.00
N GLN A 324 -20.06 15.95 20.81
CA GLN A 324 -20.24 14.65 20.16
C GLN A 324 -18.90 14.05 19.76
N GLY A 325 -18.69 12.77 20.09
CA GLY A 325 -17.47 12.04 19.74
C GLY A 325 -17.28 11.89 18.24
N ILE A 326 -16.02 11.82 17.82
CA ILE A 326 -15.62 11.60 16.43
C ILE A 326 -14.52 10.53 16.42
N SER A 327 -14.65 9.57 15.51
CA SER A 327 -13.58 8.63 15.18
C SER A 327 -13.42 8.52 13.67
N LEU A 328 -12.44 7.73 13.23
CA LEU A 328 -12.47 7.12 11.91
C LEU A 328 -13.72 6.23 11.79
N ALA A 329 -14.12 5.89 10.56
CA ALA A 329 -15.26 5.02 10.32
C ALA A 329 -15.16 3.72 11.13
N TYR A 330 -16.24 3.36 11.81
CA TYR A 330 -16.30 2.22 12.72
C TYR A 330 -17.60 1.42 12.52
N SER A 331 -17.60 0.17 12.97
CA SER A 331 -18.77 -0.70 12.93
C SER A 331 -19.27 -0.95 14.34
N GLY A 332 -20.60 -0.97 14.54
CA GLY A 332 -21.19 -1.20 15.85
C GLY A 332 -21.43 0.08 16.65
N ALA A 333 -21.27 -0.02 17.96
CA ALA A 333 -21.55 1.05 18.93
C ALA A 333 -20.37 2.03 19.10
N ALA A 334 -19.13 1.56 18.97
CA ALA A 334 -17.93 2.37 19.13
C ALA A 334 -16.77 1.77 18.31
N PRO A 335 -15.66 2.50 18.10
CA PRO A 335 -14.48 1.92 17.47
C PRO A 335 -13.95 0.71 18.24
N ASP A 336 -13.35 -0.23 17.55
CA ASP A 336 -12.64 -1.35 18.17
C ASP A 336 -11.27 -0.90 18.72
N ILE A 337 -10.80 -1.59 19.76
CA ILE A 337 -9.41 -1.48 20.19
C ILE A 337 -8.56 -2.40 19.31
N GLY A 338 -7.51 -1.86 18.69
CA GLY A 338 -6.59 -2.60 17.81
C GLY A 338 -6.58 -2.09 16.38
N ALA A 339 -5.86 -2.80 15.51
CA ALA A 339 -5.63 -2.34 14.14
C ALA A 339 -6.82 -2.42 13.19
N PHE A 340 -7.86 -3.16 13.53
CA PHE A 340 -8.98 -3.40 12.61
C PHE A 340 -10.31 -3.55 13.36
N GLU A 341 -11.34 -2.94 12.78
CA GLU A 341 -12.75 -3.12 13.16
C GLU A 341 -13.26 -4.54 12.88
N TYR A 342 -14.28 -4.95 13.66
CA TYR A 342 -15.00 -6.21 13.56
C TYR A 342 -16.55 -5.99 13.52
N PRO A 343 -17.30 -6.68 12.63
CA PRO A 343 -16.77 -7.35 11.45
C PRO A 343 -16.05 -6.32 10.60
N GLN A 344 -15.06 -6.77 9.84
CA GLN A 344 -14.19 -5.89 9.06
C GLN A 344 -15.05 -4.88 8.28
N GLY A 345 -15.03 -3.61 8.72
CA GLY A 345 -15.89 -2.55 8.19
C GLY A 345 -15.61 -2.28 6.70
N PRO A 346 -16.40 -1.42 6.04
CA PRO A 346 -16.33 -1.19 4.59
C PRO A 346 -14.94 -0.79 4.04
N ASP A 347 -13.99 -0.34 4.86
CA ASP A 347 -12.61 -0.07 4.44
C ASP A 347 -11.77 -1.34 4.17
N LYS A 348 -12.34 -2.52 4.41
CA LYS A 348 -11.80 -3.85 4.09
C LYS A 348 -12.35 -4.48 2.82
N GLN A 349 -12.98 -3.73 1.92
CA GLN A 349 -12.99 -4.17 0.53
C GLN A 349 -11.59 -3.99 -0.13
N SER A 350 -10.71 -3.17 0.44
CA SER A 350 -9.40 -2.82 -0.17
C SER A 350 -8.27 -3.86 -0.06
N GLN A 351 -8.47 -5.02 0.58
CA GLN A 351 -7.39 -6.01 0.85
C GLN A 351 -7.76 -7.49 0.66
N ALA A 352 -9.00 -7.82 0.33
CA ALA A 352 -9.27 -9.19 -0.12
C ALA A 352 -8.70 -9.34 -1.53
N ASP A 353 -8.00 -10.42 -1.82
CA ASP A 353 -7.43 -10.79 -3.12
C ASP A 353 -7.74 -12.28 -3.27
N ASP A 354 -8.95 -12.54 -3.80
CA ASP A 354 -9.60 -13.86 -3.76
C ASP A 354 -8.86 -14.87 -4.63
N ASP A 355 -8.22 -14.43 -5.71
CA ASP A 355 -7.44 -15.27 -6.61
C ASP A 355 -5.93 -15.17 -6.37
N SER A 356 -5.48 -14.31 -5.45
CA SER A 356 -4.08 -14.15 -5.04
C SER A 356 -3.15 -13.81 -6.21
N ASP A 357 -3.63 -13.00 -7.14
CA ASP A 357 -2.84 -12.52 -8.27
C ASP A 357 -2.01 -11.26 -7.96
N GLY A 358 -2.20 -10.69 -6.77
CA GLY A 358 -1.50 -9.51 -6.29
C GLY A 358 -2.29 -8.21 -6.47
N VAL A 359 -3.50 -8.26 -7.01
CA VAL A 359 -4.41 -7.13 -7.15
C VAL A 359 -5.61 -7.32 -6.20
N PRO A 360 -5.87 -6.39 -5.27
CA PRO A 360 -7.02 -6.52 -4.38
C PRO A 360 -8.35 -6.52 -5.14
N ASN A 361 -9.34 -7.29 -4.69
CA ASN A 361 -10.71 -7.43 -5.21
C ASN A 361 -11.40 -6.10 -5.55
N THR A 362 -11.06 -4.99 -4.87
CA THR A 362 -11.59 -3.65 -5.21
C THR A 362 -11.06 -3.06 -6.51
N ALA A 363 -9.81 -3.39 -6.85
CA ALA A 363 -9.12 -2.93 -8.05
C ALA A 363 -9.12 -4.00 -9.14
N ASP A 364 -9.34 -5.25 -8.76
CA ASP A 364 -9.33 -6.41 -9.62
C ASP A 364 -10.59 -6.46 -10.51
N ARG A 365 -10.35 -6.49 -11.82
CA ARG A 365 -11.36 -6.63 -12.86
C ARG A 365 -11.45 -8.07 -13.37
N CYS A 366 -10.50 -8.93 -13.03
CA CYS A 366 -10.39 -10.32 -13.47
C CYS A 366 -10.21 -11.26 -12.27
N PRO A 367 -11.26 -11.46 -11.43
CA PRO A 367 -11.18 -12.05 -10.09
C PRO A 367 -11.00 -13.57 -10.05
N LYS A 368 -10.55 -14.16 -11.15
CA LYS A 368 -10.37 -15.61 -11.32
C LYS A 368 -9.11 -15.92 -12.11
N THR A 369 -8.03 -15.16 -11.89
CA THR A 369 -6.74 -15.36 -12.53
C THR A 369 -6.21 -16.77 -12.27
N ALA A 370 -6.02 -17.51 -13.37
CA ALA A 370 -5.47 -18.86 -13.34
C ALA A 370 -4.07 -18.85 -12.71
N LEU A 371 -3.71 -19.90 -11.95
CA LEU A 371 -2.44 -19.97 -11.22
C LEU A 371 -1.21 -19.68 -12.11
N ALA A 372 -1.20 -20.18 -13.34
CA ALA A 372 -0.10 -19.97 -14.29
C ALA A 372 -0.01 -18.53 -14.85
N ALA A 373 -1.07 -17.74 -14.70
CA ALA A 373 -1.19 -16.39 -15.22
C ALA A 373 -0.93 -15.28 -14.17
N ARG A 374 -0.97 -15.60 -12.86
CA ARG A 374 -0.80 -14.64 -11.76
C ARG A 374 0.47 -13.79 -11.85
N SER A 375 1.59 -14.37 -12.30
CA SER A 375 2.83 -13.62 -12.49
C SER A 375 2.84 -12.68 -13.72
N TYR A 376 1.75 -12.65 -14.48
CA TYR A 376 1.62 -11.92 -15.75
C TYR A 376 0.38 -11.03 -15.78
N VAL A 377 -0.18 -10.65 -14.63
CA VAL A 377 -1.33 -9.73 -14.56
C VAL A 377 -0.91 -8.27 -14.75
N ASN A 378 -1.88 -7.42 -15.07
CA ASN A 378 -1.72 -5.97 -15.15
C ASN A 378 -2.24 -5.28 -13.88
N SER A 379 -2.32 -3.94 -13.87
CA SER A 379 -2.80 -3.19 -12.71
C SER A 379 -4.27 -3.41 -12.35
N PHE A 380 -4.99 -4.19 -13.14
CA PHE A 380 -6.41 -4.52 -12.97
C PHE A 380 -6.64 -6.01 -12.69
N GLY A 381 -5.60 -6.78 -12.34
CA GLY A 381 -5.68 -8.23 -12.10
C GLY A 381 -5.80 -9.06 -13.38
N CYS A 382 -5.86 -8.43 -14.55
CA CYS A 382 -6.11 -9.18 -15.78
C CYS A 382 -4.83 -9.77 -16.39
N ALA A 383 -4.86 -11.07 -16.71
CA ALA A 383 -3.80 -11.80 -17.36
C ALA A 383 -3.41 -11.17 -18.72
N LYS A 384 -2.20 -10.60 -18.81
CA LYS A 384 -1.75 -9.86 -20.00
C LYS A 384 -1.65 -10.75 -21.23
N PRO A 385 -2.14 -10.30 -22.39
CA PRO A 385 -1.99 -11.05 -23.63
C PRO A 385 -0.52 -11.18 -24.04
N VAL A 386 -0.21 -12.22 -24.82
CA VAL A 386 1.07 -12.38 -25.52
C VAL A 386 0.95 -11.67 -26.87
N ALA A 387 1.75 -10.63 -27.09
CA ALA A 387 1.61 -9.73 -28.23
C ALA A 387 2.97 -9.11 -28.63
N ASP A 388 4.01 -9.92 -28.62
CA ASP A 388 5.40 -9.47 -28.75
C ASP A 388 5.70 -8.97 -30.16
N LYS A 389 4.96 -9.44 -31.18
CA LYS A 389 5.20 -9.05 -32.59
C LYS A 389 4.56 -7.74 -33.02
N PHE A 390 3.74 -7.11 -32.18
CA PHE A 390 2.99 -5.90 -32.55
C PHE A 390 3.69 -4.64 -32.02
N ASP A 391 4.09 -3.73 -32.91
CA ASP A 391 4.64 -2.43 -32.51
C ASP A 391 3.54 -1.39 -32.23
N ILE A 392 2.35 -1.61 -32.79
CA ILE A 392 1.17 -0.79 -32.57
C ILE A 392 0.24 -1.63 -31.67
N LYS A 393 0.21 -1.29 -30.39
CA LYS A 393 -0.64 -1.93 -29.38
C LYS A 393 -0.86 -0.96 -28.21
N PRO A 394 -1.96 -1.06 -27.45
CA PRO A 394 -2.12 -0.31 -26.22
C PRO A 394 -1.11 -0.78 -25.16
N ASP A 395 -0.90 0.03 -24.12
CA ASP A 395 -0.17 -0.42 -22.94
C ASP A 395 -1.04 -1.39 -22.14
N PHE A 396 -0.80 -2.68 -22.30
CA PHE A 396 -1.54 -3.73 -21.60
C PHE A 396 -1.32 -3.73 -20.08
N ASN A 397 -0.27 -3.06 -19.56
CA ASN A 397 -0.10 -2.91 -18.11
C ASN A 397 -1.07 -1.88 -17.51
N ALA A 398 -1.39 -0.82 -18.26
CA ALA A 398 -2.15 0.34 -17.78
C ALA A 398 -3.57 0.46 -18.36
N THR A 399 -3.99 -0.50 -19.17
CA THR A 399 -5.31 -0.50 -19.82
C THR A 399 -6.18 -1.62 -19.25
N ASP A 400 -7.44 -1.32 -18.96
CA ASP A 400 -8.43 -2.37 -18.65
C ASP A 400 -8.69 -3.22 -19.90
N ILE A 401 -8.27 -4.48 -19.83
CA ILE A 401 -8.35 -5.45 -20.93
C ILE A 401 -9.57 -6.39 -20.81
N ASN A 402 -10.38 -6.23 -19.76
CA ASN A 402 -11.60 -7.01 -19.53
C ASN A 402 -12.84 -6.38 -20.18
N GLY A 403 -12.76 -6.13 -21.49
CA GLY A 403 -13.87 -5.55 -22.26
C GLY A 403 -13.55 -4.19 -22.87
N MET A 404 -12.51 -4.16 -23.71
CA MET A 404 -12.05 -2.94 -24.36
C MET A 404 -13.07 -2.42 -25.38
N HIS A 405 -13.37 -1.11 -25.30
CA HIS A 405 -14.22 -0.43 -26.27
C HIS A 405 -13.55 -0.11 -27.60
N SER A 406 -12.22 0.01 -27.58
CA SER A 406 -11.42 0.23 -28.77
C SER A 406 -10.12 -0.53 -28.64
N LEU A 407 -9.77 -1.32 -29.67
CA LEU A 407 -8.50 -2.03 -29.74
C LEU A 407 -7.81 -1.71 -31.06
N GLU A 408 -6.57 -1.27 -30.99
CA GLU A 408 -5.70 -1.12 -32.16
C GLU A 408 -4.51 -2.09 -32.05
N LEU A 409 -4.34 -2.93 -33.07
CA LEU A 409 -3.23 -3.89 -33.17
C LEU A 409 -2.57 -3.75 -34.54
N GLY A 410 -1.24 -3.68 -34.59
CA GLY A 410 -0.54 -3.52 -35.86
C GLY A 410 0.97 -3.71 -35.79
N ILE A 411 1.54 -3.75 -36.98
CA ILE A 411 2.99 -3.78 -37.23
C ILE A 411 3.28 -2.59 -38.13
N LEU A 412 4.17 -1.70 -37.69
CA LEU A 412 4.43 -0.42 -38.38
C LEU A 412 4.81 -0.62 -39.86
N ALA A 413 5.48 -1.72 -40.18
CA ALA A 413 5.90 -2.03 -41.54
C ALA A 413 4.75 -2.44 -42.49
N PHE A 414 3.67 -3.03 -41.97
CA PHE A 414 2.69 -3.76 -42.80
C PHE A 414 1.28 -3.21 -42.71
N GLY A 415 0.83 -2.79 -41.53
CA GLY A 415 -0.54 -2.35 -41.32
C GLY A 415 -1.03 -2.49 -39.89
N LYS A 416 -2.28 -2.10 -39.68
CA LYS A 416 -2.98 -2.17 -38.41
C LYS A 416 -4.46 -2.48 -38.58
N ILE A 417 -5.07 -2.93 -37.49
CA ILE A 417 -6.49 -3.24 -37.35
C ILE A 417 -7.02 -2.41 -36.19
N LEU A 418 -8.11 -1.69 -36.43
CA LEU A 418 -8.82 -0.91 -35.43
C LEU A 418 -10.23 -1.48 -35.24
N TYR A 419 -10.52 -1.92 -34.02
CA TYR A 419 -11.83 -2.35 -33.58
C TYR A 419 -12.48 -1.25 -32.75
N ALA A 420 -13.07 -0.25 -33.41
CA ALA A 420 -13.71 0.88 -32.72
C ALA A 420 -15.14 0.53 -32.26
N GLY A 421 -15.50 0.96 -31.05
CA GLY A 421 -16.85 0.80 -30.50
C GLY A 421 -17.27 -0.65 -30.27
N LYS A 422 -16.30 -1.52 -29.95
CA LYS A 422 -16.53 -2.95 -29.69
C LYS A 422 -16.59 -3.26 -28.20
N ASN A 423 -16.70 -4.53 -27.86
CA ASN A 423 -16.42 -5.02 -26.52
C ASN A 423 -15.48 -6.22 -26.69
N ILE A 424 -14.18 -5.98 -26.52
CA ILE A 424 -13.15 -6.99 -26.79
C ILE A 424 -12.50 -7.41 -25.48
N LEU A 425 -12.67 -8.68 -25.15
CA LEU A 425 -12.01 -9.33 -24.04
C LEU A 425 -10.63 -9.85 -24.49
N LEU A 426 -9.54 -9.30 -23.94
CA LEU A 426 -8.18 -9.76 -24.23
C LEU A 426 -7.64 -10.76 -23.19
N VAL A 427 -8.55 -11.39 -22.46
CA VAL A 427 -8.31 -12.50 -21.54
C VAL A 427 -8.90 -13.77 -22.15
N LYS A 428 -8.26 -14.92 -21.92
CA LYS A 428 -8.77 -16.22 -22.37
C LYS A 428 -9.39 -16.94 -21.18
N ILE A 429 -10.67 -17.27 -21.28
CA ILE A 429 -11.35 -18.02 -20.21
C ILE A 429 -11.26 -19.52 -20.50
N THR A 430 -10.61 -20.27 -19.61
CA THR A 430 -10.53 -21.74 -19.65
C THR A 430 -11.05 -22.30 -18.34
N ALA A 431 -12.06 -23.17 -18.40
CA ALA A 431 -12.69 -23.77 -17.21
C ALA A 431 -13.19 -22.74 -16.15
N GLY A 432 -13.48 -21.50 -16.57
CA GLY A 432 -13.94 -20.43 -15.69
C GLY A 432 -12.83 -19.62 -15.01
N GLU A 433 -11.57 -19.86 -15.36
CA GLU A 433 -10.40 -19.08 -14.94
C GLU A 433 -9.83 -18.25 -16.09
N ASP A 434 -9.19 -17.14 -15.71
CA ASP A 434 -8.60 -16.15 -16.60
C ASP A 434 -7.14 -16.51 -16.93
N GLU A 435 -6.90 -16.93 -18.17
CA GLU A 435 -5.59 -17.23 -18.75
C GLU A 435 -5.13 -16.13 -19.73
N ARG A 436 -3.83 -16.15 -20.05
CA ARG A 436 -3.25 -15.26 -21.06
C ARG A 436 -3.77 -15.59 -22.47
N LEU A 437 -4.28 -14.58 -23.17
CA LEU A 437 -4.63 -14.69 -24.58
C LEU A 437 -3.38 -14.54 -25.47
N ASN A 438 -3.15 -15.49 -26.39
CA ASN A 438 -1.99 -15.41 -27.28
C ASN A 438 -2.37 -14.80 -28.65
N LEU A 439 -2.07 -13.51 -28.83
CA LEU A 439 -2.32 -12.79 -30.08
C LEU A 439 -1.28 -13.15 -31.15
N ASP A 440 -0.07 -13.52 -30.74
CA ASP A 440 1.02 -13.84 -31.66
C ASP A 440 0.77 -15.10 -32.47
N THR A 441 0.06 -16.09 -31.93
CA THR A 441 -0.26 -17.33 -32.65
C THR A 441 -1.52 -17.19 -33.51
N GLY A 442 -2.47 -16.36 -33.11
CA GLY A 442 -3.80 -16.29 -33.74
C GLY A 442 -3.99 -15.18 -34.77
N LEU A 443 -3.18 -14.12 -34.77
CA LEU A 443 -3.35 -12.97 -35.68
C LEU A 443 -2.06 -12.64 -36.42
N ASN A 444 -1.98 -12.80 -37.74
CA ASN A 444 -0.80 -12.46 -38.53
C ASN A 444 -1.04 -11.23 -39.43
N ILE A 445 -0.10 -10.29 -39.44
CA ILE A 445 -0.13 -9.09 -40.30
C ILE A 445 1.14 -9.10 -41.13
N THR A 446 0.99 -9.17 -42.44
CA THR A 446 2.08 -9.21 -43.43
C THR A 446 1.77 -8.24 -44.57
N GLN A 447 2.70 -8.06 -45.50
CA GLN A 447 2.53 -7.14 -46.62
C GLN A 447 1.25 -7.45 -47.40
N GLY A 448 0.27 -6.55 -47.35
CA GLY A 448 -0.99 -6.67 -48.09
C GLY A 448 -1.95 -7.77 -47.59
N LYS A 449 -1.67 -8.43 -46.46
CA LYS A 449 -2.46 -9.56 -45.99
C LYS A 449 -2.53 -9.62 -44.46
N ILE A 450 -3.75 -9.82 -43.95
CA ILE A 450 -4.03 -10.12 -42.55
C ILE A 450 -4.68 -11.50 -42.47
N THR A 451 -4.33 -12.29 -41.46
CA THR A 451 -4.91 -13.63 -41.24
C THR A 451 -5.28 -13.77 -39.78
N LEU A 452 -6.52 -14.17 -39.50
CA LEU A 452 -7.03 -14.40 -38.15
C LEU A 452 -7.48 -15.85 -38.01
N ASN A 453 -6.97 -16.56 -37.01
CA ASN A 453 -7.48 -17.87 -36.61
C ASN A 453 -8.64 -17.67 -35.62
N GLN A 454 -9.87 -17.70 -36.16
CA GLN A 454 -11.10 -17.46 -35.40
C GLN A 454 -11.38 -18.51 -34.33
N SER A 455 -10.85 -19.73 -34.47
CA SER A 455 -10.99 -20.76 -33.42
C SER A 455 -10.16 -20.42 -32.18
N SER A 456 -9.02 -19.76 -32.37
CA SER A 456 -8.13 -19.34 -31.27
C SER A 456 -8.44 -17.95 -30.73
N LEU A 457 -8.90 -17.04 -31.58
CA LEU A 457 -9.19 -15.63 -31.25
C LEU A 457 -10.62 -15.22 -31.69
N PRO A 458 -11.67 -15.92 -31.21
CA PRO A 458 -13.05 -15.64 -31.64
C PRO A 458 -13.49 -14.20 -31.35
N GLN A 459 -12.98 -13.58 -30.29
CA GLN A 459 -13.29 -12.20 -29.92
C GLN A 459 -12.85 -11.15 -30.96
N LEU A 460 -11.89 -11.49 -31.83
CA LEU A 460 -11.39 -10.61 -32.89
C LEU A 460 -12.11 -10.82 -34.23
N SER A 461 -13.07 -11.75 -34.29
CA SER A 461 -13.89 -12.04 -35.46
C SER A 461 -15.07 -11.07 -35.62
N GLN A 462 -14.81 -9.78 -35.42
CA GLN A 462 -15.81 -8.71 -35.49
C GLN A 462 -15.47 -7.74 -36.63
N SER A 463 -16.43 -6.87 -37.00
CA SER A 463 -16.15 -5.80 -37.95
C SER A 463 -15.05 -4.87 -37.43
N ALA A 464 -14.17 -4.45 -38.34
CA ALA A 464 -13.00 -3.66 -38.02
C ALA A 464 -12.62 -2.75 -39.19
N THR A 465 -11.81 -1.73 -38.90
CA THR A 465 -11.13 -0.95 -39.92
C THR A 465 -9.70 -1.45 -40.05
N ILE A 466 -9.31 -1.83 -41.26
CA ILE A 466 -7.95 -2.26 -41.59
C ILE A 466 -7.24 -1.12 -42.31
N THR A 467 -6.01 -0.85 -41.92
CA THR A 467 -5.10 0.04 -42.65
C THR A 467 -3.87 -0.76 -43.07
N LEU A 468 -3.58 -0.79 -44.37
CA LEU A 468 -2.39 -1.43 -44.92
C LEU A 468 -1.39 -0.37 -45.35
N TYR A 469 -0.12 -0.58 -44.99
CA TYR A 469 0.99 0.32 -45.31
C TYR A 469 1.85 -0.23 -46.44
N ASN A 470 2.66 0.64 -47.04
CA ASN A 470 3.62 0.28 -48.09
C ASN A 470 3.00 -0.46 -49.30
N THR A 471 1.77 -0.12 -49.64
CA THR A 471 1.03 -0.73 -50.75
C THR A 471 1.38 -0.11 -52.11
N SER A 472 1.20 -0.86 -53.20
CA SER A 472 1.53 -0.42 -54.57
C SER A 472 0.42 -0.71 -55.58
N PHE A 473 -0.84 -0.56 -55.14
CA PHE A 473 -2.01 -0.87 -55.97
C PHE A 473 -2.34 0.25 -56.95
N ASN A 474 -2.74 -0.08 -58.18
CA ASN A 474 -3.25 0.92 -59.12
C ASN A 474 -4.74 1.23 -58.89
N SER A 475 -5.50 0.18 -58.62
CA SER A 475 -6.93 0.21 -58.25
C SER A 475 -7.18 -0.91 -57.24
N PRO A 476 -7.09 -0.62 -55.93
CA PRO A 476 -7.19 -1.66 -54.91
C PRO A 476 -8.57 -2.33 -54.91
N LYS A 477 -8.57 -3.65 -54.75
CA LYS A 477 -9.75 -4.47 -54.45
C LYS A 477 -9.49 -5.25 -53.18
N ILE A 478 -10.52 -5.43 -52.37
CA ILE A 478 -10.40 -6.19 -51.11
C ILE A 478 -10.82 -7.63 -51.38
N LEU A 479 -9.96 -8.58 -51.03
CA LEU A 479 -10.26 -10.02 -51.07
C LEU A 479 -10.45 -10.54 -49.64
N ARG A 480 -11.45 -11.38 -49.43
CA ARG A 480 -11.64 -12.18 -48.21
C ARG A 480 -11.62 -13.65 -48.62
N ASP A 481 -10.70 -14.41 -48.01
CA ASP A 481 -10.47 -15.83 -48.32
C ASP A 481 -10.27 -16.14 -49.81
N GLY A 482 -9.66 -15.22 -50.54
CA GLY A 482 -9.35 -15.35 -51.97
C GLY A 482 -10.43 -14.79 -52.92
N GLU A 483 -11.61 -14.47 -52.40
CA GLU A 483 -12.75 -13.98 -53.19
C GLU A 483 -13.00 -12.47 -52.97
N GLU A 484 -13.60 -11.79 -53.95
CA GLU A 484 -13.88 -10.35 -53.85
C GLU A 484 -14.89 -10.05 -52.73
N CYS A 485 -14.48 -9.27 -51.74
CA CYS A 485 -15.30 -8.91 -50.58
C CYS A 485 -16.28 -7.78 -50.93
N LYS A 486 -17.52 -8.14 -51.30
CA LYS A 486 -18.56 -7.17 -51.69
C LYS A 486 -19.09 -6.32 -50.52
N GLU A 487 -18.91 -6.79 -49.29
CA GLU A 487 -19.34 -6.10 -48.08
C GLU A 487 -18.25 -5.21 -47.48
N CYS A 488 -17.02 -5.30 -47.99
CA CYS A 488 -15.90 -4.46 -47.56
C CYS A 488 -15.99 -3.07 -48.21
N THR A 489 -15.72 -2.02 -47.44
CA THR A 489 -15.79 -0.64 -47.94
C THR A 489 -14.42 0.02 -47.89
N ILE A 490 -13.88 0.43 -49.03
CA ILE A 490 -12.65 1.23 -49.08
C ILE A 490 -13.00 2.67 -48.67
N HIS A 491 -12.32 3.17 -47.64
CA HIS A 491 -12.49 4.54 -47.16
C HIS A 491 -11.51 5.49 -47.83
N SER A 492 -10.26 5.07 -47.99
CA SER A 492 -9.22 5.89 -48.62
C SER A 492 -8.11 5.04 -49.21
N TYR A 493 -7.52 5.54 -50.30
CA TYR A 493 -6.25 5.03 -50.81
C TYR A 493 -5.38 6.21 -51.26
N ASP A 494 -4.26 6.40 -50.59
CA ASP A 494 -3.28 7.43 -50.94
C ASP A 494 -2.05 6.77 -51.58
N ARG A 495 -1.81 7.11 -52.85
CA ARG A 495 -0.67 6.61 -53.65
C ARG A 495 0.67 7.22 -53.23
N ALA A 496 0.66 8.42 -52.66
CA ALA A 496 1.88 9.08 -52.19
C ALA A 496 2.37 8.46 -50.88
N SER A 497 1.49 8.34 -49.88
CA SER A 497 1.80 7.66 -48.60
C SER A 497 1.68 6.13 -48.66
N LYS A 498 1.26 5.56 -49.80
CA LYS A 498 1.11 4.12 -50.04
C LYS A 498 0.22 3.43 -48.99
N THR A 499 -0.81 4.13 -48.53
CA THR A 499 -1.67 3.71 -47.43
C THR A 499 -3.10 3.47 -47.91
N LEU A 500 -3.65 2.30 -47.59
CA LEU A 500 -5.01 1.87 -47.92
C LEU A 500 -5.80 1.62 -46.63
N ALA A 501 -6.93 2.30 -46.44
CA ALA A 501 -7.83 2.08 -45.31
C ALA A 501 -9.21 1.60 -45.78
N PHE A 502 -9.73 0.54 -45.16
CA PHE A 502 -11.02 -0.06 -45.51
C PHE A 502 -11.66 -0.75 -44.31
N SER A 503 -12.98 -0.90 -44.32
CA SER A 503 -13.71 -1.68 -43.32
C SER A 503 -14.02 -3.08 -43.80
N VAL A 504 -14.05 -4.03 -42.87
CA VAL A 504 -14.52 -5.40 -43.07
C VAL A 504 -15.71 -5.68 -42.15
N PRO A 505 -16.72 -6.45 -42.58
CA PRO A 505 -17.85 -6.85 -41.72
C PRO A 505 -17.43 -7.87 -40.64
N GLY A 506 -16.30 -8.54 -40.84
CA GLY A 506 -15.71 -9.56 -39.98
C GLY A 506 -14.51 -10.19 -40.70
N PHE A 507 -13.75 -11.02 -39.99
CA PHE A 507 -12.60 -11.73 -40.54
C PHE A 507 -12.99 -13.01 -41.24
#